data_AF-A0A3C0FQV6-F1
#
_entry.id   AF-A0A3C0FQV6-F1
#
_cell.length_a   1.000
_cell.length_b   1.000
_cell.length_c   1.000
_cell.angle_alpha   90.00
_cell.angle_beta   90.00
_cell.angle_gamma   90.00
#
_symmetry.space_group_name_H-M   'P 1'
#
loop_
_entity.id
_entity.type
_entity.pdbx_description
1 polymer ?
#
loop_
_entity_poly.entity_id
_entity_poly.type
_entity_poly.pdbx_seq_one_letter_code
_entity_poly.pdbx_strand_id
1 'polypeptide(L)'
;RRPEKGLLGGLYEVPGSDWRAIETPDDVMLSEAPVSAKWAELDGTVGHTFTHFHLNVSVLATTLPVEEADKLDGSWTTIDGLSDFALPTVMKKIVRHALKYGPA
;
A
#
# COMPACT_ATOMS: atom_id res chain seq x y z
N ARG A 1 9.70 -2.56 4.79
CA ARG A 1 10.04 -3.88 4.19
C ARG A 1 9.43 -4.95 5.09
N ARG A 2 8.78 -5.97 4.54
CA ARG A 2 8.12 -7.01 5.35
C ARG A 2 9.14 -7.80 6.18
N PRO A 3 8.78 -8.28 7.37
CA PRO A 3 9.62 -9.21 8.13
C PRO A 3 10.09 -10.38 7.28
N GLU A 4 11.27 -10.93 7.56
CA GLU A 4 11.86 -12.02 6.76
C GLU A 4 11.00 -13.31 6.75
N LYS A 5 10.19 -13.51 7.79
CA LYS A 5 9.32 -14.69 7.92
C LYS A 5 7.87 -14.32 7.65
N GLY A 6 7.17 -15.22 6.96
CA GLY A 6 5.73 -15.09 6.68
C GLY A 6 5.44 -14.79 5.21
N LEU A 7 4.20 -14.38 4.95
CA LEU A 7 3.74 -14.09 3.60
C LEU A 7 4.50 -12.90 3.01
N LEU A 8 5.10 -13.12 1.82
CA LEU A 8 5.92 -12.12 1.10
C LEU A 8 7.13 -11.63 1.93
N GLY A 9 7.68 -12.50 2.77
CA GLY A 9 8.76 -12.15 3.68
C GLY A 9 10.00 -11.59 2.97
N GLY A 10 10.57 -10.53 3.56
CA GLY A 10 11.75 -9.86 3.01
C GLY A 10 11.51 -9.04 1.74
N LEU A 11 10.27 -8.93 1.24
CA LEU A 11 9.94 -8.07 0.10
C LEU A 11 9.52 -6.68 0.55
N TYR A 12 9.64 -5.72 -0.36
CA TYR A 12 9.12 -4.37 -0.14
C TYR A 12 7.61 -4.33 -0.34
N GLU A 13 6.98 -3.37 0.32
CA GLU A 13 5.55 -3.12 0.25
C GLU A 13 5.28 -1.63 0.35
N VAL A 14 4.11 -1.23 -0.16
CA VAL A 14 3.53 0.07 0.20
C VAL A 14 3.00 -0.01 1.63
N PRO A 15 2.99 1.10 2.39
CA PRO A 15 2.35 1.12 3.71
C PRO A 15 0.89 0.68 3.60
N GLY A 16 0.43 -0.10 4.57
CA GLY A 16 -0.93 -0.61 4.61
C GLY A 16 -1.25 -1.25 5.95
N SER A 17 -2.54 -1.50 6.16
CA SER A 17 -3.06 -2.19 7.32
C SER A 17 -2.82 -3.70 7.28
N ASP A 18 -3.05 -4.35 8.42
CA ASP A 18 -3.07 -5.81 8.46
C ASP A 18 -4.14 -6.39 7.52
N TRP A 19 -3.77 -7.45 6.80
CA TRP A 19 -4.68 -8.14 5.90
C TRP A 19 -5.63 -9.01 6.71
N ARG A 20 -6.87 -8.55 6.86
CA ARG A 20 -7.91 -9.18 7.67
C ARG A 20 -9.00 -9.78 6.78
N ALA A 21 -9.62 -10.85 7.27
CA ALA A 21 -10.80 -11.45 6.65
C ALA A 21 -12.06 -10.65 7.04
N ILE A 22 -12.23 -9.48 6.41
CA ILE A 22 -13.38 -8.58 6.62
C ILE A 22 -14.20 -8.46 5.33
N GLU A 23 -15.51 -8.26 5.44
CA GLU A 23 -16.41 -8.14 4.29
C GLU A 23 -16.35 -6.75 3.64
N THR A 24 -16.12 -5.71 4.46
CA THR A 24 -16.02 -4.32 4.01
C THR A 24 -14.88 -3.61 4.74
N PRO A 25 -14.20 -2.65 4.08
CA PRO A 25 -13.34 -1.68 4.74
C PRO A 25 -13.98 -1.09 6.00
N ASP A 26 -13.21 -1.01 7.09
CA ASP A 26 -13.60 -0.41 8.36
C ASP A 26 -12.69 0.78 8.71
N ASP A 27 -13.03 1.50 9.77
CA ASP A 27 -12.30 2.67 10.25
C ASP A 27 -10.88 2.36 10.73
N VAL A 28 -10.59 1.10 11.05
CA VAL A 28 -9.25 0.60 11.40
C VAL A 28 -8.23 0.94 10.31
N MET A 29 -8.63 0.94 9.03
CA MET A 29 -7.75 1.29 7.91
C MET A 29 -7.12 2.69 8.04
N LEU A 30 -7.85 3.66 8.59
CA LEU A 30 -7.32 5.01 8.86
C LEU A 30 -6.52 5.06 10.15
N SER A 31 -6.89 4.25 11.15
CA SER A 31 -6.16 4.19 12.43
C SER A 31 -4.76 3.60 12.30
N GLU A 32 -4.54 2.73 11.32
CA GLU A 32 -3.26 2.10 11.01
C GLU A 32 -2.47 2.86 9.92
N ALA A 33 -2.98 4.01 9.46
CA ALA A 33 -2.28 4.81 8.47
C ALA A 33 -0.93 5.30 9.04
N PRO A 34 0.14 5.33 8.23
CA PRO A 34 1.48 5.68 8.70
C PRO A 34 1.62 7.14 9.14
N VAL A 35 0.66 7.99 8.75
CA VAL A 35 0.64 9.42 9.08
C VAL A 35 -0.80 9.91 9.20
N SER A 36 -1.00 10.84 10.13
CA SER A 36 -2.24 11.60 10.25
C SER A 36 -2.32 12.64 9.14
N ALA A 37 -2.97 12.27 8.03
CA ALA A 37 -3.14 13.12 6.85
C ALA A 37 -4.56 13.01 6.30
N LYS A 38 -4.87 13.84 5.29
CA LYS A 38 -6.13 13.72 4.56
C LYS A 38 -6.00 12.63 3.50
N TRP A 39 -6.40 11.42 3.85
CA TRP A 39 -6.45 10.28 2.94
C TRP A 39 -7.70 10.32 2.08
N ALA A 40 -7.55 9.98 0.80
CA ALA A 40 -8.65 9.77 -0.13
C ALA A 40 -8.68 8.30 -0.56
N GLU A 41 -9.83 7.65 -0.41
CA GLU A 41 -10.05 6.34 -1.01
C GLU A 41 -10.12 6.50 -2.53
N LEU A 42 -9.40 5.64 -3.24
CA LEU A 42 -9.38 5.61 -4.70
C LEU A 42 -10.49 4.70 -5.22
N ASP A 43 -11.02 5.04 -6.40
CA ASP A 43 -12.14 4.29 -6.99
C ASP A 43 -11.76 2.83 -7.32
N GLY A 44 -12.47 1.90 -6.67
CA GLY A 44 -12.39 0.47 -6.92
C GLY A 44 -11.41 -0.25 -5.99
N THR A 45 -11.13 -1.52 -6.31
CA THR A 45 -10.29 -2.38 -5.48
C THR A 45 -9.25 -3.14 -6.30
N VAL A 46 -8.18 -3.56 -5.64
CA VAL A 46 -7.11 -4.37 -6.24
C VAL A 46 -7.24 -5.82 -5.80
N GLY A 47 -7.59 -6.69 -6.75
CA GLY A 47 -7.68 -8.13 -6.56
C GLY A 47 -6.35 -8.88 -6.79
N HIS A 48 -6.01 -9.79 -5.88
CA HIS A 48 -4.91 -10.73 -6.04
C HIS A 48 -5.25 -12.11 -5.48
N THR A 49 -5.00 -13.16 -6.28
CA THR A 49 -5.22 -14.54 -5.86
C THR A 49 -3.90 -15.15 -5.40
N PHE A 50 -3.84 -15.50 -4.12
CA PHE A 50 -2.86 -16.45 -3.62
C PHE A 50 -3.40 -17.87 -3.76
N THR A 51 -2.55 -18.88 -3.60
CA THR A 51 -2.96 -20.28 -3.74
C THR A 51 -4.07 -20.69 -2.76
N HIS A 52 -4.14 -20.05 -1.58
CA HIS A 52 -5.05 -20.43 -0.51
C HIS A 52 -6.20 -19.42 -0.28
N PHE A 53 -6.10 -18.21 -0.81
CA PHE A 53 -7.10 -17.17 -0.58
C PHE A 53 -7.03 -16.08 -1.65
N HIS A 54 -8.12 -15.31 -1.75
CA HIS A 54 -8.20 -14.12 -2.57
C HIS A 54 -8.11 -12.89 -1.68
N LEU A 55 -7.29 -11.93 -2.07
CA LEU A 55 -7.14 -10.65 -1.42
C LEU A 55 -7.79 -9.57 -2.29
N ASN A 56 -8.66 -8.76 -1.72
CA ASN A 56 -9.14 -7.52 -2.31
C ASN A 56 -8.69 -6.36 -1.42
N VAL A 57 -8.11 -5.33 -2.03
CA VAL A 57 -7.53 -4.20 -1.31
C VAL A 57 -8.18 -2.90 -1.78
N SER A 58 -8.82 -2.16 -0.87
CA SER A 58 -9.11 -0.74 -1.08
C SER A 58 -7.82 0.06 -0.95
N VAL A 59 -7.58 0.99 -1.87
CA VAL A 59 -6.36 1.79 -1.89
C VAL A 59 -6.69 3.20 -1.45
N LEU A 60 -6.01 3.68 -0.42
CA LEU A 60 -6.06 5.07 0.00
C LEU A 60 -4.78 5.77 -0.44
N ALA A 61 -4.88 7.02 -0.85
CA ALA A 61 -3.75 7.86 -1.23
C ALA A 61 -3.81 9.21 -0.51
N THR A 62 -2.64 9.80 -0.30
CA THR A 62 -2.49 11.15 0.23
C THR A 62 -1.21 11.78 -0.33
N THR A 63 -1.11 13.10 -0.21
CA THR A 63 0.05 13.88 -0.61
C THR A 63 0.58 14.59 0.62
N LEU A 64 1.89 14.53 0.82
CA LEU A 64 2.56 15.10 1.98
C LEU A 64 3.64 16.11 1.54
N PRO A 65 3.89 17.16 2.33
CA PRO A 65 5.13 17.93 2.23
C PRO A 65 6.35 17.02 2.43
N VAL A 66 7.46 17.36 1.78
CA VAL A 66 8.71 16.57 1.87
C VAL A 66 9.21 16.46 3.31
N GLU A 67 9.06 17.53 4.10
CA GLU A 67 9.50 17.60 5.49
C GLU A 67 8.70 16.67 6.42
N GLU A 68 7.48 16.31 6.05
CA GLU A 68 6.67 15.31 6.76
C GLU A 68 6.98 13.90 6.27
N ALA A 69 7.16 13.73 4.96
CA ALA A 69 7.54 12.48 4.34
C ALA A 69 8.87 11.92 4.89
N ASP A 70 9.88 12.78 5.09
CA ASP A 70 11.20 12.39 5.61
C ASP A 70 11.20 11.88 7.05
N LYS A 71 10.10 12.10 7.80
CA LYS A 71 9.94 11.60 9.17
C LYS A 71 9.39 10.18 9.24
N LEU A 72 8.88 9.65 8.13
CA LEU A 72 8.31 8.31 8.08
C LEU A 72 9.41 7.26 7.94
N ASP A 73 9.22 6.13 8.63
CA ASP A 73 10.08 4.97 8.44
C ASP A 73 9.82 4.35 7.05
N GLY A 74 10.89 4.03 6.32
CA GLY A 74 10.82 3.49 4.97
C GLY A 74 11.79 4.15 4.00
N SER A 75 11.44 4.11 2.73
CA SER A 75 12.26 4.67 1.65
C SER A 75 11.35 5.31 0.62
N TRP A 76 11.68 6.54 0.24
CA TRP A 76 11.04 7.25 -0.85
C TRP A 76 11.79 7.01 -2.15
N THR A 77 11.04 6.87 -3.24
CA THR A 77 11.60 6.72 -4.58
C THR A 77 10.65 7.32 -5.61
N THR A 78 11.19 7.63 -6.79
CA THR A 78 10.36 8.04 -7.93
C THR A 78 9.59 6.83 -8.48
N ILE A 79 8.59 7.09 -9.33
CA ILE A 79 7.83 6.03 -9.99
C ILE A 79 8.76 5.09 -10.76
N ASP A 80 9.75 5.63 -11.49
CA ASP A 80 10.73 4.85 -12.24
C ASP A 80 11.67 4.04 -11.32
N GLY A 81 12.03 4.63 -10.18
CA GLY A 81 12.87 4.00 -9.16
C GLY A 81 12.17 2.89 -8.37
N LEU A 82 10.85 2.70 -8.51
CA LEU A 82 10.15 1.54 -7.93
C LEU A 82 10.64 0.20 -8.50
N SER A 83 11.29 0.21 -9.66
CA SER A 83 11.88 -0.98 -10.28
C SER A 83 13.06 -1.54 -9.47
N ASP A 84 13.76 -0.69 -8.71
CA ASP A 84 14.86 -1.08 -7.83
C ASP A 84 14.38 -1.76 -6.53
N PHE A 85 13.10 -1.59 -6.20
CA PHE A 85 12.49 -2.25 -5.06
C PHE A 85 11.93 -3.61 -5.48
N ALA A 86 12.30 -4.66 -4.73
CA ALA A 86 11.77 -6.00 -4.92
C ALA A 86 10.29 -6.09 -4.48
N LEU A 87 9.39 -5.49 -5.27
CA LEU A 87 7.96 -5.46 -5.05
C LEU A 87 7.29 -6.73 -5.61
N PRO A 88 6.50 -7.45 -4.80
CA PRO A 88 5.72 -8.57 -5.28
C PRO A 88 4.58 -8.11 -6.19
N THR A 89 4.02 -9.03 -6.97
CA THR A 89 2.99 -8.73 -7.99
C THR A 89 1.78 -8.00 -7.42
N VAL A 90 1.31 -8.36 -6.21
CA VAL A 90 0.19 -7.65 -5.56
C VAL A 90 0.52 -6.18 -5.29
N MET A 91 1.72 -5.86 -4.80
CA MET A 91 2.14 -4.48 -4.52
C MET A 91 2.30 -3.70 -5.83
N LYS A 92 2.84 -4.33 -6.87
CA LYS A 92 2.89 -3.72 -8.22
C LYS A 92 1.50 -3.40 -8.77
N LYS A 93 0.48 -4.22 -8.48
CA LYS A 93 -0.91 -3.92 -8.86
C LYS A 93 -1.44 -2.72 -8.06
N ILE A 94 -1.15 -2.63 -6.76
CA ILE A 94 -1.56 -1.50 -5.92
C ILE A 94 -0.95 -0.18 -6.42
N VAL A 95 0.35 -0.15 -6.68
CA VAL A 95 1.02 1.04 -7.25
C VAL A 95 0.36 1.45 -8.57
N ARG A 96 0.15 0.52 -9.50
CA ARG A 96 -0.47 0.85 -10.79
C ARG A 96 -1.89 1.36 -10.64
N HIS A 97 -2.65 0.83 -9.68
CA HIS A 97 -3.98 1.34 -9.36
C HIS A 97 -3.89 2.77 -8.81
N ALA A 98 -2.98 3.03 -7.87
CA ALA A 98 -2.75 4.36 -7.32
C ALA A 98 -2.34 5.38 -8.39
N LEU A 99 -1.47 5.02 -9.33
CA LEU A 99 -1.08 5.90 -10.44
C LEU A 99 -2.20 6.16 -11.46
N LYS A 100 -3.17 5.27 -11.56
CA LYS A 100 -4.29 5.40 -12.49
C LYS A 100 -5.43 6.25 -11.93
N TYR A 101 -5.69 6.13 -10.63
CA TYR A 101 -6.86 6.72 -9.97
C TYR A 101 -6.52 7.80 -8.94
N GLY A 102 -5.24 7.92 -8.58
CA GLY A 102 -4.76 8.94 -7.65
C GLY A 102 -4.79 10.35 -8.23
N PRO A 103 -4.63 11.37 -7.37
CA PRO A 103 -4.54 12.75 -7.81
C PRO A 103 -3.32 12.96 -8.74
N ALA A 104 -3.50 13.82 -9.75
CA ALA A 104 -2.47 14.20 -10.72
C ALA A 104 -1.39 15.11 -10.11
#